data_AF-A0A0S4XCA5-F1
#
_entry.id   AF-A0A0S4XCA5-F1
#
_cell.length_a   1.000
_cell.length_b   1.000
_cell.length_c   1.000
_cell.angle_alpha   90.00
_cell.angle_beta   90.00
_cell.angle_gamma   90.00
#
_symmetry.space_group_name_H-M   'P 1'
#
loop_
_entity.id
_entity.type
_entity.pdbx_description
1 polymer ?
#
loop_
_entity_poly.entity_id
_entity_poly.type
_entity_poly.pdbx_seq_one_letter_code
_entity_poly.pdbx_strand_id
1 'polypeptide(L)'
;MLDATEEYFEAEDALGRWLDERCVREINAKTLTAELFNDWKQWADSAGEFVGSQRRFSDLLITRGVEKWRNTAGLRGFRGVSLKHPPMPTYSPYSDN
;
A
#
# COMPACT_ATOMS: atom_id res chain seq x y z
N MET A 1 10.60 -26.38 -12.37
CA MET A 1 10.45 -24.96 -12.76
C MET A 1 9.02 -24.51 -12.46
N LEU A 2 8.59 -24.60 -11.19
CA LEU A 2 7.20 -24.34 -10.78
C LEU A 2 7.11 -23.25 -9.71
N ASP A 3 8.22 -22.61 -9.35
CA ASP A 3 8.26 -21.72 -8.18
C ASP A 3 7.87 -20.26 -8.52
N ALA A 4 7.78 -19.90 -9.80
CA ALA A 4 7.48 -18.52 -10.20
C ALA A 4 5.98 -18.21 -10.27
N THR A 5 5.12 -19.23 -10.33
CA THR A 5 3.66 -19.02 -10.44
C THR A 5 3.00 -18.96 -9.07
N GLU A 6 3.39 -19.84 -8.14
CA GLU A 6 2.76 -19.92 -6.82
C GLU A 6 2.99 -18.64 -6.00
N GLU A 7 4.23 -18.12 -6.01
CA GLU A 7 4.62 -16.88 -5.33
C GLU A 7 3.91 -15.63 -5.89
N TYR A 8 3.49 -15.66 -7.17
CA TYR A 8 2.75 -14.56 -7.77
C TYR A 8 1.27 -14.57 -7.38
N PHE A 9 0.65 -15.76 -7.36
CA PHE A 9 -0.77 -15.92 -6.99
C PHE A 9 -1.01 -15.59 -5.52
N GLU A 10 -0.14 -16.03 -4.61
CA GLU A 10 -0.27 -15.71 -3.18
C GLU A 10 -0.16 -14.20 -2.92
N ALA A 11 0.82 -13.54 -3.55
CA ALA A 11 1.01 -12.09 -3.41
C ALA A 11 -0.15 -11.28 -3.99
N GLU A 12 -0.78 -11.76 -5.08
CA GLU A 12 -1.98 -11.13 -5.64
C GLU A 12 -3.16 -11.24 -4.68
N ASP A 13 -3.40 -12.40 -4.07
CA ASP A 13 -4.50 -12.60 -3.12
C ASP A 13 -4.30 -11.74 -1.86
N ALA A 14 -3.10 -11.77 -1.29
CA ALA A 14 -2.74 -10.98 -0.11
C ALA A 14 -2.92 -9.47 -0.35
N LEU A 15 -2.49 -8.94 -1.50
CA LEU A 15 -2.72 -7.53 -1.85
C LEU A 15 -4.22 -7.21 -1.91
N GLY A 16 -5.03 -8.13 -2.43
CA GLY A 16 -6.48 -7.98 -2.48
C GLY A 16 -7.10 -7.78 -1.10
N ARG A 17 -6.75 -8.64 -0.15
CA ARG A 17 -7.21 -8.57 1.25
C ARG A 17 -6.76 -7.27 1.92
N TRP A 18 -5.48 -6.92 1.77
CA TRP A 18 -4.98 -5.65 2.31
C TRP A 18 -5.70 -4.43 1.74
N LEU A 19 -5.96 -4.39 0.43
CA LEU A 19 -6.69 -3.28 -0.20
C LEU A 19 -8.13 -3.16 0.35
N ASP A 20 -8.78 -4.28 0.64
CA ASP A 20 -10.13 -4.30 1.21
C ASP A 20 -10.13 -3.88 2.69
N GLU A 21 -9.17 -4.39 3.47
CA GLU A 21 -9.11 -4.17 4.92
C GLU A 21 -8.55 -2.80 5.28
N ARG A 22 -7.45 -2.39 4.63
CA ARG A 22 -6.63 -1.23 5.03
C ARG A 22 -6.74 -0.04 4.09
N CYS A 23 -7.26 -0.21 2.86
CA CYS A 23 -7.36 0.88 1.89
C CYS A 23 -8.80 1.29 1.57
N VAL A 24 -8.94 2.51 1.06
CA VAL A 24 -10.16 3.04 0.47
C VAL A 24 -9.88 3.40 -0.97
N ARG A 25 -10.74 2.97 -1.89
CA ARG A 25 -10.67 3.29 -3.31
C ARG A 25 -11.58 4.47 -3.63
N GLU A 26 -10.99 5.62 -3.88
CA GLU A 26 -11.69 6.88 -4.11
C GLU A 26 -11.03 7.61 -5.28
N ILE A 27 -11.82 8.23 -6.17
CA ILE A 27 -11.27 8.88 -7.37
C ILE A 27 -10.29 10.02 -7.05
N ASN A 28 -10.48 10.68 -5.92
CA ASN A 28 -9.66 11.80 -5.45
C ASN A 28 -8.57 11.37 -4.45
N ALA A 29 -8.55 10.10 -4.04
CA ALA A 29 -7.55 9.58 -3.12
C ALA A 29 -6.17 9.57 -3.77
N LYS A 30 -5.18 10.02 -3.00
CA LYS A 30 -3.77 10.10 -3.41
C LYS A 30 -2.91 9.79 -2.20
N THR A 31 -2.03 8.82 -2.34
CA THR A 31 -1.15 8.40 -1.23
C THR A 31 0.23 8.05 -1.76
N LEU A 32 1.26 8.37 -0.98
CA LEU A 32 2.63 8.10 -1.40
C LEU A 32 2.91 6.60 -1.39
N THR A 33 3.75 6.14 -2.32
CA THR A 33 4.12 4.72 -2.39
C THR A 33 4.80 4.27 -1.10
N ALA A 34 5.56 5.16 -0.46
CA ALA A 34 6.20 4.89 0.82
C ALA A 34 5.18 4.63 1.95
N GLU A 35 4.10 5.40 2.01
CA GLU A 35 3.05 5.24 3.03
C GLU A 35 2.29 3.93 2.81
N LEU A 36 1.85 3.67 1.57
CA LEU A 36 1.18 2.42 1.21
C LEU A 36 2.05 1.21 1.52
N PHE A 37 3.34 1.24 1.14
CA PHE A 37 4.26 0.15 1.38
C PHE A 37 4.56 -0.04 2.88
N ASN A 38 4.56 1.02 3.67
CA ASN A 38 4.76 0.91 5.11
C ASN A 38 3.57 0.28 5.84
N ASP A 39 2.35 0.59 5.41
CA ASP A 39 1.15 -0.08 5.92
C ASP A 39 1.09 -1.54 5.48
N TRP A 40 1.35 -1.81 4.20
CA TRP A 40 1.46 -3.16 3.65
C TRP A 40 2.41 -4.03 4.46
N LYS A 41 3.60 -3.52 4.80
CA LYS A 41 4.57 -4.23 5.66
C LYS A 41 3.96 -4.68 6.99
N GLN A 42 3.26 -3.77 7.66
CA GLN A 42 2.70 -4.03 8.99
C GLN A 42 1.54 -5.02 8.91
N TRP A 43 0.66 -4.86 7.91
CA TRP A 43 -0.43 -5.80 7.71
C TRP A 43 0.06 -7.18 7.30
N ALA A 44 1.02 -7.27 6.37
CA ALA A 44 1.57 -8.54 5.91
C ALA A 44 2.27 -9.30 7.03
N ASP A 45 3.08 -8.62 7.86
CA ASP A 45 3.68 -9.22 9.06
C ASP A 45 2.62 -9.79 10.02
N SER A 46 1.55 -9.04 10.27
CA SER A 46 0.44 -9.49 11.11
C SER A 46 -0.40 -10.61 10.48
N ALA A 47 -0.47 -10.68 9.15
CA ALA A 47 -1.20 -11.70 8.40
C ALA A 47 -0.38 -12.97 8.15
N GLY A 48 0.93 -12.95 8.45
CA GLY A 48 1.87 -14.02 8.11
C GLY A 48 2.25 -14.06 6.62
N GLU A 49 2.03 -12.97 5.89
CA GLU A 49 2.26 -12.83 4.46
C GLU A 49 3.67 -12.29 4.16
N PHE A 50 4.23 -12.69 3.02
CA PHE A 50 5.55 -12.18 2.61
C PHE A 50 5.46 -10.77 2.01
N VAL A 51 6.04 -9.79 2.70
CA VAL A 51 6.06 -8.37 2.28
C VAL A 51 6.63 -8.16 0.87
N GLY A 52 7.70 -8.90 0.52
CA GLY A 52 8.47 -8.70 -0.70
C GLY A 52 9.15 -7.32 -0.80
N SER A 53 9.51 -6.93 -2.03
CA SER A 53 10.14 -5.63 -2.31
C SER A 53 9.12 -4.56 -2.67
N GLN A 54 9.43 -3.28 -2.39
CA GLN A 54 8.56 -2.16 -2.77
C GLN A 54 8.28 -2.12 -4.28
N ARG A 55 9.22 -2.58 -5.12
CA ARG A 55 9.03 -2.69 -6.57
C ARG A 55 7.92 -3.68 -6.90
N ARG A 56 7.98 -4.89 -6.34
CA ARG A 56 6.94 -5.93 -6.53
C ARG A 56 5.58 -5.44 -6.05
N PHE A 57 5.52 -4.85 -4.87
CA PHE A 57 4.31 -4.22 -4.35
C PHE A 57 3.74 -3.17 -5.32
N SER A 58 4.60 -2.29 -5.86
CA SER A 58 4.20 -1.28 -6.82
C SER A 58 3.67 -1.89 -8.12
N ASP A 59 4.28 -2.97 -8.62
CA ASP A 59 3.81 -3.67 -9.82
C ASP A 59 2.43 -4.32 -9.57
N LEU A 60 2.21 -4.94 -8.40
CA LEU A 60 0.91 -5.52 -8.02
C LEU A 60 -0.20 -4.45 -7.93
N LEU A 61 0.09 -3.25 -7.42
CA LEU A 61 -0.88 -2.15 -7.44
C LEU A 61 -1.30 -1.77 -8.87
N ILE A 62 -0.34 -1.75 -9.80
CA ILE A 62 -0.61 -1.44 -11.21
C ILE A 62 -1.45 -2.55 -11.85
N THR A 63 -1.16 -3.82 -11.57
CA THR A 63 -1.95 -4.94 -12.12
C THR A 63 -3.40 -4.91 -11.64
N ARG A 64 -3.65 -4.34 -10.46
CA ARG A 64 -4.99 -4.07 -9.90
C ARG A 64 -5.66 -2.80 -10.42
N GLY A 65 -5.05 -2.10 -11.38
CA GLY A 65 -5.58 -0.89 -12.00
C GLY A 65 -5.35 0.39 -11.20
N VAL A 66 -4.48 0.35 -10.18
CA VAL A 66 -4.12 1.56 -9.42
C VAL A 66 -3.09 2.36 -10.21
N GLU A 67 -3.41 3.62 -10.46
CA GLU A 67 -2.58 4.47 -11.31
C GLU A 67 -1.44 5.13 -10.54
N LYS A 68 -0.24 5.09 -11.12
CA LYS A 68 0.91 5.84 -10.62
C LYS A 68 0.63 7.34 -10.70
N TRP A 69 0.97 8.03 -9.63
CA TRP A 69 0.86 9.47 -9.50
C TRP A 69 2.15 10.05 -8.92
N ARG A 70 2.35 11.35 -9.11
CA ARG A 70 3.42 12.10 -8.45
C ARG A 70 2.87 13.39 -7.88
N ASN A 71 3.28 13.72 -6.67
CA ASN A 71 2.90 15.00 -6.08
C ASN A 71 3.69 16.16 -6.69
N THR A 72 3.28 17.39 -6.39
CA THR A 72 3.95 18.61 -6.85
C THR A 72 5.40 18.70 -6.37
N ALA A 73 5.74 18.04 -5.26
CA ALA A 73 7.11 17.94 -4.75
C ALA A 73 7.97 16.85 -5.43
N GLY A 74 7.42 16.14 -6.43
CA GLY A 74 8.13 15.08 -7.17
C GLY A 74 8.15 13.70 -6.50
N LEU A 75 7.50 13.54 -5.35
CA LEU A 75 7.38 12.26 -4.65
C LEU A 75 6.43 11.32 -5.39
N ARG A 76 6.80 10.03 -5.42
CA ARG A 76 6.04 8.98 -6.10
C ARG A 76 4.92 8.47 -5.21
N GLY A 77 3.75 8.31 -5.81
CA GLY A 77 2.56 7.81 -5.16
C GLY A 77 1.63 7.11 -6.13
N PHE A 78 0.43 6.84 -5.64
CA PHE A 78 -0.66 6.29 -6.39
C PHE A 78 -1.90 7.15 -6.20
N ARG A 79 -2.74 7.21 -7.22
CA ARG A 79 -4.06 7.84 -7.17
C ARG A 79 -5.14 6.77 -7.28
N GLY A 80 -6.33 7.06 -6.77
CA GLY A 80 -7.42 6.09 -6.73
C GLY A 80 -7.40 5.20 -5.49
N VAL A 81 -6.42 5.38 -4.59
CA VAL A 81 -6.26 4.57 -3.37
C VAL A 81 -5.64 5.40 -2.24
N SER A 82 -6.20 5.26 -1.03
CA SER A 82 -5.65 5.82 0.20
C SER A 82 -5.79 4.85 1.38
N LEU A 83 -5.01 5.05 2.44
CA LEU A 83 -5.10 4.25 3.66
C LEU A 83 -6.31 4.68 4.49
N LYS A 84 -7.07 3.72 5.04
CA LYS A 84 -8.16 3.95 6.00
C LYS A 84 -7.64 4.55 7.30
N HIS A 85 -6.52 4.04 7.75
CA HIS A 85 -5.80 4.54 8.92
C HIS A 85 -4.49 5.13 8.41
N PRO A 86 -4.40 6.46 8.19
CA PRO A 86 -3.11 7.07 7.94
C PRO A 86 -2.19 6.71 9.10
N PRO A 87 -0.89 6.41 8.85
CA PRO A 87 0.05 6.22 9.94
C PRO A 87 -0.04 7.47 10.80
N MET A 88 -0.43 7.30 12.07
CA MET A 88 -0.52 8.41 13.00
C MET A 88 0.80 9.15 12.90
N PRO A 89 0.83 10.45 12.57
CA PRO A 89 2.08 11.19 12.64
C PRO A 89 2.53 11.06 14.10
N THR A 90 3.71 10.49 14.33
CA THR A 90 4.40 10.44 15.63
C THR A 90 4.83 11.87 16.04
N TYR A 91 3.88 12.80 16.03
CA TYR A 91 3.96 14.10 16.66
C TYR A 91 2.56 14.62 16.95
N SER A 92 2.03 14.21 18.10
CA SER A 92 1.19 15.10 18.89
C SER A 92 1.51 14.90 20.38
N PRO A 93 2.40 15.73 20.91
CA PRO A 93 2.14 16.46 22.13
C PRO A 93 2.03 17.93 21.69
N TYR A 94 0.89 18.61 21.75
CA TYR A 94 0.10 18.88 22.93
C TYR A 94 -1.34 19.25 22.54
N SER A 95 -2.31 18.71 23.26
CA SER A 95 -3.48 19.47 23.69
C SER A 95 -3.01 20.57 24.66
N ASP A 96 -3.44 21.81 24.46
CA ASP A 96 -3.83 22.81 25.48
C ASP A 96 -3.67 24.25 24.93
N ASN A 97 -4.79 24.88 24.54
CA ASN A 97 -5.35 26.10 25.13
C ASN A 97 -6.37 26.75 24.18
#